data_AF-A0A392V8W2-F1
#
_entry.id   AF-A0A392V8W2-F1
#
_cell.length_a   1.000
_cell.length_b   1.000
_cell.length_c   1.000
_cell.angle_alpha   90.00
_cell.angle_beta   90.00
_cell.angle_gamma   90.00
#
_symmetry.space_group_name_H-M   'P 1'
#
loop_
_entity.id
_entity.type
_entity.pdbx_description
1 polymer ?
#
loop_
_entity_poly.entity_id
_entity_poly.type
_entity_poly.pdbx_seq_one_letter_code
_entity_poly.pdbx_strand_id
1 'polypeptide(L)' 'MSPEKREIFKSLESWVSQNVLPLAKPVEECWQPRDLLPNSSLSTDEFIDQVKALRDRTAELPDDYL' A
#
# COMPACT_ATOMS: atom_id res chain seq x y z
N MET A 1 -20.89 -10.97 -19.34
CA MET A 1 -21.91 -10.24 -18.55
C MET A 1 -23.07 -9.89 -19.46
N SER A 2 -24.31 -10.16 -19.04
CA SER A 2 -25.48 -9.91 -19.88
C SER A 2 -25.72 -8.40 -20.07
N PRO A 3 -26.41 -7.97 -21.15
CA PRO A 3 -26.75 -6.57 -21.38
C PRO A 3 -27.49 -5.94 -20.20
N GLU A 4 -28.43 -6.66 -19.58
CA GLU A 4 -29.24 -6.18 -18.46
C GLU A 4 -28.37 -5.85 -17.24
N LYS A 5 -27.37 -6.70 -16.94
CA LYS A 5 -26.44 -6.45 -15.84
C LYS A 5 -25.57 -5.21 -16.07
N ARG A 6 -25.21 -4.92 -17.32
CA ARG A 6 -24.43 -3.71 -17.66
C ARG A 6 -25.22 -2.43 -17.44
N GLU A 7 -26.50 -2.43 -17.80
CA GLU A 7 -27.37 -1.26 -17.58
C GLU A 7 -27.57 -0.96 -16.08
N ILE A 8 -27.60 -1.99 -15.23
CA ILE A 8 -27.61 -1.82 -13.77
C ILE A 8 -26.33 -1.10 -13.29
N PHE A 9 -25.14 -1.47 -13.78
CA PHE A 9 -23.91 -0.78 -13.35
C PHE A 9 -23.88 0.68 -13.81
N LYS A 10 -24.38 0.98 -15.03
CA LYS A 10 -24.49 2.36 -15.51
C LYS A 10 -25.42 3.20 -14.63
N SER A 11 -26.56 2.64 -14.21
CA SER A 11 -27.49 3.39 -13.36
C SER A 11 -26.94 3.69 -11.96
N LEU A 12 -25.95 2.92 -11.50
CA LEU A 12 -25.31 3.10 -10.19
C LEU A 12 -24.14 4.09 -10.17
N GLU A 13 -23.72 4.64 -11.31
CA GLU A 13 -22.50 5.46 -11.41
C GLU A 13 -22.49 6.67 -10.45
N SER A 14 -23.61 7.41 -10.38
CA SER A 14 -23.74 8.55 -9.46
C SER A 14 -23.71 8.11 -7.99
N TRP A 15 -24.37 7.00 -7.67
CA TRP A 15 -24.37 6.45 -6.32
C TRP A 15 -22.97 6.00 -5.89
N VAL A 16 -22.24 5.32 -6.76
CA VAL A 16 -20.84 4.91 -6.53
C VAL A 16 -19.97 6.14 -6.30
N SER A 17 -20.13 7.18 -7.12
CA SER A 17 -19.35 8.42 -7.00
C SER A 17 -19.54 9.12 -5.66
N GLN A 18 -20.74 9.04 -5.07
CA GLN A 18 -21.06 9.71 -3.81
C GLN A 18 -20.82 8.85 -2.56
N ASN A 19 -20.91 7.52 -2.68
CA ASN A 19 -20.93 6.64 -1.52
C ASN A 19 -19.74 5.67 -1.46
N VAL A 20 -19.12 5.37 -2.60
CA VAL A 20 -18.04 4.39 -2.69
C VAL A 20 -16.71 5.07 -2.97
N LEU A 21 -16.62 5.94 -3.97
CA LEU A 21 -15.36 6.63 -4.30
C LEU A 21 -14.77 7.42 -3.12
N PRO A 22 -15.56 8.09 -2.24
CA PRO A 22 -15.00 8.80 -1.10
C PRO A 22 -14.34 7.90 -0.04
N LEU A 23 -14.57 6.59 -0.07
CA LEU A 23 -13.90 5.63 0.81
C LEU A 23 -12.46 5.35 0.36
N ALA A 24 -12.14 5.61 -0.92
CA ALA A 24 -10.77 5.49 -1.40
C ALA A 24 -9.95 6.67 -0.89
N LYS A 25 -8.84 6.36 -0.22
CA LYS A 25 -7.92 7.37 0.29
C LYS A 25 -7.22 8.08 -0.87
N PRO A 26 -7.05 9.42 -0.84
CA PRO A 26 -6.24 10.12 -1.83
C PRO A 26 -4.82 9.55 -1.89
N VAL A 27 -4.25 9.45 -3.09
CA VAL A 27 -2.92 8.86 -3.32
C VAL A 27 -1.86 9.52 -2.45
N GLU A 28 -1.93 10.84 -2.28
CA GLU A 28 -0.91 11.60 -1.55
C GLU A 28 -0.98 11.41 -0.04
N GLU A 29 -2.08 10.82 0.43
CA GLU A 29 -2.22 10.42 1.83
C GLU A 29 -1.99 8.91 2.02
N CYS A 30 -1.90 8.11 0.94
CA CYS A 30 -1.57 6.70 1.02
C CYS A 30 -0.08 6.53 1.35
N TRP A 31 0.21 5.72 2.36
CA TRP A 31 1.57 5.29 2.62
C TRP A 31 2.10 4.56 1.38
N GLN A 32 3.37 4.81 1.07
CA GLN A 32 4.10 4.12 0.04
C GLN A 32 5.09 3.15 0.71
N PRO A 33 5.41 2.00 0.10
CA PRO A 33 6.34 1.04 0.71
C PRO A 33 7.68 1.66 1.13
N ARG A 34 8.18 2.61 0.33
CA ARG A 34 9.43 3.34 0.62
C ARG A 34 9.40 4.14 1.93
N ASP A 35 8.21 4.46 2.45
CA ASP A 35 8.07 5.21 3.71
C ASP A 35 8.44 4.34 4.93
N LEU A 36 8.43 3.01 4.77
CA LEU A 36 8.70 2.03 5.85
C LEU A 36 9.90 1.11 5.54
N LEU A 37 10.62 1.36 4.45
CA LEU A 37 11.78 0.57 4.03
C LEU A 37 13.08 1.40 4.15
N PRO A 38 14.24 0.74 4.28
CA PRO A 38 15.54 1.42 4.18
C PRO A 38 15.64 2.25 2.90
N ASN A 39 16.09 3.51 3.04
CA ASN A 39 16.11 4.44 1.91
C ASN A 39 17.32 4.21 1.01
N SER A 40 17.12 3.58 -0.15
CA SER A 40 18.15 3.30 -1.13
C SER A 40 18.65 4.52 -1.93
N SER A 41 18.02 5.69 -1.77
CA SER A 41 18.49 6.93 -2.38
C SER A 41 19.61 7.62 -1.59
N LEU A 42 19.91 7.14 -0.37
CA LEU A 42 21.01 7.66 0.46
C LEU A 42 22.36 7.17 -0.07
N SER A 43 23.45 7.59 0.59
CA SER A 43 24.75 6.98 0.31
C SER A 43 24.73 5.47 0.58
N THR A 44 25.59 4.71 -0.12
CA THR A 44 25.67 3.25 0.04
C THR A 44 25.87 2.87 1.51
N ASP A 45 26.72 3.57 2.24
CA ASP A 45 27.00 3.27 3.65
C ASP A 45 25.76 3.48 4.53
N GLU A 46 25.06 4.61 4.40
CA GLU A 46 23.83 4.90 5.15
C GLU A 46 22.71 3.91 4.84
N PHE A 47 22.53 3.55 3.56
CA PHE A 47 21.55 2.55 3.17
C PHE A 47 21.88 1.18 3.79
N ILE A 48 23.14 0.75 3.71
CA ILE A 48 23.59 -0.52 4.28
C ILE A 48 23.42 -0.54 5.80
N ASP A 49 23.68 0.56 6.49
CA ASP A 49 23.49 0.65 7.93
C ASP A 49 22.00 0.54 8.32
N GLN A 50 21.09 1.16 7.56
CA GLN A 50 19.65 0.97 7.76
C GLN A 50 19.20 -0.48 7.51
N VAL A 51 19.76 -1.14 6.48
CA VAL A 51 19.50 -2.56 6.19
C VAL A 51 19.99 -3.46 7.33
N LYS A 52 21.20 -3.24 7.83
CA LYS A 52 21.74 -3.99 8.99
C LYS A 52 20.85 -3.82 10.21
N ALA A 53 20.51 -2.58 10.56
CA ALA A 53 19.64 -2.29 11.70
C ALA A 53 18.26 -2.96 11.58
N LEU A 54 17.69 -3.04 10.37
CA LEU A 54 16.47 -3.80 10.13
C LEU A 54 16.67 -5.29 10.44
N ARG A 55 17.72 -5.91 9.88
CA ARG A 55 18.02 -7.34 10.06
C ARG A 55 18.29 -7.70 11.52
N ASP A 56 19.04 -6.86 12.23
CA ASP A 56 19.40 -7.08 13.62
C ASP A 56 18.17 -7.06 14.53
N ARG A 57 17.21 -6.13 14.30
CA ARG A 57 15.94 -6.10 15.04
C ARG A 57 15.06 -7.32 14.78
N THR A 58 15.19 -7.93 13.61
CA THR A 58 14.39 -9.10 13.21
C THR A 58 15.08 -10.44 13.46
N ALA A 59 16.34 -10.44 13.93
CA ALA A 59 17.15 -11.66 14.05
C ALA A 59 16.57 -12.70 15.01
N GLU A 60 15.84 -12.25 16.03
CA GLU A 60 15.24 -13.08 17.06
C GLU A 60 13.72 -13.24 16.90
N LEU A 61 13.17 -12.90 15.72
CA LEU A 61 11.76 -13.18 15.44
C LEU A 61 11.57 -14.70 15.36
N PRO A 62 10.57 -15.28 16.06
CA PRO A 62 10.34 -16.70 16.03
C PRO A 62 9.85 -17.13 14.63
N ASP A 63 10.19 -18.35 14.22
CA ASP A 63 9.78 -18.91 12.92
C ASP A 63 8.26 -18.92 12.74
N ASP A 64 7.49 -19.09 13.82
CA ASP A 64 6.01 -19.04 13.76
C ASP A 64 5.45 -17.66 13.37
N TYR A 65 6.27 -16.60 13.40
CA TYR A 65 5.92 -15.24 13.00
C TYR A 65 6.38 -14.90 11.56
N LEU A 66 7.36 -15.63 11.02
CA LEU A 66 7.97 -15.37 9.71
C LEU A 66 7.27 -16.14 8.57
#